data_AF-A0A534PB87-F1
#
_entry.id   AF-A0A534PB87-F1
#
_cell.length_a   1.000
_cell.length_b   1.000
_cell.length_c   1.000
_cell.angle_alpha   90.00
_cell.angle_beta   90.00
_cell.angle_gamma   90.00
#
_symmetry.space_group_name_H-M   'P 1'
#
loop_
_entity.id
_entity.type
_entity.pdbx_description
1 polymer ?
#
loop_
_entity_poly.entity_id
_entity_poly.type
_entity_poly.pdbx_seq_one_letter_code
_entity_poly.pdbx_strand_id
1 'polypeptide(L)' 'MTHTATWNGKVIAKSDRTLEVDGYVYFPRESVRMEFLKA' A
#
# COMPACT_ATOMS: atom_id res chain seq x y z
N MET A 1 -4.48 -13.03 0.96
CA MET A 1 -3.61 -12.70 2.12
C MET A 1 -3.61 -11.19 2.25
N THR A 2 -3.52 -10.62 3.45
CA THR A 2 -3.48 -9.16 3.62
C THR A 2 -2.05 -8.64 3.47
N HIS A 3 -1.83 -7.71 2.55
CA HIS A 3 -0.55 -7.02 2.38
C HIS A 3 -0.53 -5.74 3.21
N THR A 4 0.62 -5.42 3.78
CA THR A 4 0.86 -4.18 4.54
C THR A 4 2.15 -3.54 4.07
N ALA A 5 2.09 -2.31 3.60
CA ALA A 5 3.25 -1.49 3.27
C ALA A 5 3.59 -0.57 4.43
N THR A 6 4.85 -0.60 4.86
CA THR A 6 5.37 0.25 5.94
C THR A 6 6.52 1.12 5.46
N TRP A 7 6.56 2.37 5.92
CA TRP A 7 7.65 3.31 5.70
C TRP A 7 7.96 4.02 7.02
N ASN A 8 9.24 4.01 7.43
CA ASN A 8 9.72 4.64 8.68
C ASN A 8 8.84 4.28 9.90
N GLY A 9 8.46 2.99 10.02
CA GLY A 9 7.62 2.49 11.11
C GLY A 9 6.13 2.85 11.01
N LYS A 10 5.69 3.56 9.97
CA LYS A 10 4.27 3.89 9.73
C LYS A 10 3.69 2.99 8.65
N VAL A 11 2.48 2.50 8.86
CA VAL A 11 1.70 1.84 7.81
C VAL A 11 1.22 2.91 6.82
N ILE A 12 1.58 2.76 5.55
CA ILE A 12 1.21 3.69 4.46
C ILE A 12 0.15 3.09 3.52
N ALA A 13 0.02 1.77 3.45
CA ALA A 13 -1.08 1.09 2.77
C ALA A 13 -1.36 -0.28 3.38
N LYS A 14 -2.62 -0.72 3.40
CA LYS A 14 -3.02 -2.06 3.86
C LYS A 14 -4.25 -2.54 3.11
N SER A 15 -4.13 -3.66 2.41
CA SER A 15 -5.23 -4.23 1.61
C SER A 15 -5.08 -5.75 1.49
N ASP A 16 -6.20 -6.45 1.43
CA ASP A 16 -6.31 -7.84 1.00
C ASP A 16 -6.54 -7.98 -0.51
N ARG A 17 -6.85 -6.87 -1.18
CA ARG A 17 -6.96 -6.74 -2.64
C ARG A 17 -5.76 -5.95 -3.15
N THR A 18 -4.69 -6.64 -3.51
CA THR A 18 -3.50 -6.06 -4.15
C THR A 18 -3.25 -6.76 -5.48
N LEU A 19 -2.52 -6.10 -6.37
CA LEU A 19 -2.08 -6.70 -7.63
C LEU A 19 -0.56 -6.88 -7.58
N GLU A 20 -0.08 -8.08 -7.89
CA GLU A 20 1.34 -8.36 -8.04
C GLU A 20 1.73 -8.33 -9.52
N VAL A 21 2.71 -7.50 -9.88
CA VAL A 21 3.23 -7.36 -11.25
C VAL A 21 4.74 -7.25 -11.17
N ASP A 22 5.45 -8.16 -11.86
CA ASP A 22 6.92 -8.15 -11.96
C ASP A 22 7.65 -8.02 -10.61
N GLY A 23 7.12 -8.66 -9.56
CA GLY A 23 7.68 -8.64 -8.21
C GLY A 23 7.29 -7.40 -7.38
N TYR A 24 6.47 -6.49 -7.90
CA TYR A 24 5.93 -5.34 -7.19
C TYR A 24 4.49 -5.58 -6.74
N VAL A 25 4.12 -5.02 -5.58
CA VAL A 25 2.76 -5.09 -5.03
C VAL A 25 2.08 -3.72 -5.16
N TYR A 26 1.00 -3.66 -5.93
CA TYR A 26 0.19 -2.46 -6.13
C TYR A 26 -1.01 -2.46 -5.19
N PHE A 27 -1.16 -1.37 -4.46
CA PHE A 27 -2.27 -1.14 -3.54
C PHE A 27 -3.36 -0.30 -4.21
N PRO A 28 -4.65 -0.66 -4.05
CA PRO A 28 -5.75 0.15 -4.53
C PRO A 28 -5.79 1.49 -3.77
N ARG A 29 -6.20 2.56 -4.45
CA ARG A 29 -6.09 3.95 -3.95
C ARG A 29 -6.74 4.13 -2.57
N GLU A 30 -7.90 3.53 -2.36
CA GLU A 30 -8.66 3.58 -1.10
C GLU A 30 -7.94 2.93 0.09
N SER A 31 -6.96 2.05 -0.18
CA SER A 31 -6.18 1.39 0.86
C SER A 31 -4.90 2.15 1.24
N VAL A 32 -4.59 3.23 0.50
CA VAL A 32 -3.40 4.05 0.68
C VAL A 32 -3.73 5.25 1.56
N ARG A 33 -2.90 5.49 2.58
CA ARG A 33 -3.03 6.64 3.47
C ARG A 33 -2.47 7.89 2.80
N MET A 34 -3.38 8.62 2.16
CA MET A 34 -3.05 9.80 1.34
C MET A 34 -2.40 10.93 2.15
N GLU A 35 -2.54 10.97 3.48
CA GLU A 35 -1.84 11.98 4.31
C GLU A 35 -0.31 11.86 4.28
N PHE A 36 0.24 10.74 3.79
CA PHE A 36 1.67 10.54 3.60
C PHE A 36 2.16 10.78 2.17
N LEU A 37 1.25 11.08 1.24
CA LEU A 37 1.57 11.30 -0.18
C LEU A 37 1.47 12.77 -0.54
N LYS A 38 2.38 13.22 -1.39
CA LYS A 38 2.36 14.55 -1.99
C LYS A 38 1.92 14.43 -3.46
N ALA A 39 1.14 15.41 -3.92
CA ALA A 39 0.80 15.59 -5.33
C ALA A 39 2.02 16.03 -6.16
#